data_AF-A0A2L2LBH4-F1
#
_entry.id   AF-A0A2L2LBH4-F1
#
_cell.length_a   1.000
_cell.length_b   1.000
_cell.length_c   1.000
_cell.angle_alpha   90.00
_cell.angle_beta   90.00
_cell.angle_gamma   90.00
#
_symmetry.space_group_name_H-M   'P 1'
#
loop_
_entity.id
_entity.type
_entity.pdbx_description
1 polymer ?
#
loop_
_entity_poly.entity_id
_entity_poly.type
_entity_poly.pdbx_seq_one_letter_code
_entity_poly.pdbx_strand_id
1 'polypeptide(L)'
;MVGAKMTRFLSLCLLLVFAAGCRPTDPQPVATWNGEKIMSATCTNSIITPTERSCKKALLEKCRPGATIANVSETSRQVYRHPGWTTQYIWTVLIKNC
;
A
#
# COMPACT_ATOMS: atom_id res chain seq x y z
N MET A 1 -23.79 -24.58 31.03
CA MET A 1 -23.31 -24.35 29.64
C MET A 1 -23.39 -22.85 29.35
N VAL A 2 -22.34 -22.09 29.68
CA VAL A 2 -22.29 -20.64 29.42
C VAL A 2 -20.87 -20.32 28.99
N GLY A 3 -20.65 -20.08 27.71
CA GLY A 3 -19.29 -19.87 27.20
C GLY A 3 -19.19 -19.64 25.71
N ALA A 4 -20.15 -18.94 25.11
CA ALA A 4 -20.12 -18.60 23.68
C ALA A 4 -20.52 -17.13 23.48
N LYS A 5 -19.75 -16.20 24.04
CA LYS A 5 -19.97 -14.76 23.83
C LYS A 5 -18.70 -13.92 23.68
N MET A 6 -17.52 -14.54 23.68
CA MET A 6 -16.24 -13.83 23.69
C MET A 6 -15.50 -13.82 22.33
N THR A 7 -16.07 -14.45 21.29
CA THR A 7 -15.33 -14.66 20.02
C THR A 7 -15.65 -13.62 18.94
N ARG A 8 -16.73 -12.84 19.07
CA ARG A 8 -17.15 -11.88 18.04
C ARG A 8 -16.47 -10.52 18.12
N PHE A 9 -15.94 -10.14 19.29
CA PHE A 9 -15.27 -8.85 19.46
C PHE A 9 -13.83 -8.81 18.91
N LEU A 10 -13.10 -9.93 18.96
CA LEU A 10 -11.75 -10.01 18.38
C LEU A 10 -11.76 -9.86 16.85
N SER A 11 -12.82 -10.32 16.18
CA SER A 11 -12.89 -10.29 14.72
C SER A 11 -13.09 -8.88 14.15
N LEU A 12 -13.72 -7.96 14.89
CA LEU A 12 -13.90 -6.58 14.44
C LEU A 12 -12.62 -5.74 14.60
N CYS A 13 -11.85 -5.97 15.67
CA CYS A 13 -10.57 -5.28 15.85
C CYS A 13 -9.54 -5.67 14.79
N LEU A 14 -9.52 -6.93 14.33
CA LEU A 14 -8.58 -7.37 13.28
C LEU A 14 -8.85 -6.70 11.93
N LEU A 15 -10.12 -6.41 11.60
CA LEU A 15 -10.48 -5.72 10.35
C LEU A 15 -10.14 -4.22 10.37
N LEU A 16 -10.18 -3.58 11.55
CA LEU A 16 -9.85 -2.15 11.68
C LEU A 16 -8.35 -1.85 11.59
N VAL A 17 -7.48 -2.80 11.94
CA VAL A 17 -6.02 -2.62 11.82
C VAL A 17 -5.57 -2.60 10.36
N PHE A 18 -6.26 -3.30 9.45
CA PHE A 18 -5.94 -3.27 8.01
C PHE A 18 -6.33 -1.96 7.31
N ALA A 19 -7.22 -1.15 7.90
CA ALA A 19 -7.64 0.12 7.31
C ALA A 19 -6.69 1.29 7.62
N ALA A 20 -5.72 1.10 8.52
CA ALA A 20 -4.60 2.02 8.76
C ALA A 20 -3.42 1.77 7.81
N GLY A 21 -3.51 0.75 6.95
CA GLY A 21 -2.47 0.38 6.02
C GLY A 21 -2.39 1.34 4.84
N CYS A 22 -1.17 1.45 4.30
CA CYS A 22 -0.88 1.99 2.99
C CYS A 22 -2.02 1.69 2.01
N ARG A 23 -2.48 2.69 1.22
CA ARG A 23 -3.45 2.45 0.14
C ARG A 23 -2.69 2.32 -1.18
N PRO A 24 -2.25 1.10 -1.57
CA PRO A 24 -1.70 0.86 -2.89
C PRO A 24 -2.82 0.88 -3.93
N THR A 25 -2.61 1.60 -5.01
CA THR A 25 -3.39 1.42 -6.24
C THR A 25 -3.09 0.05 -6.84
N ASP A 26 -3.97 -0.42 -7.73
CA ASP A 26 -3.72 -1.67 -8.44
C ASP A 26 -2.61 -1.47 -9.48
N PRO A 27 -1.65 -2.42 -9.58
CA PRO A 27 -0.60 -2.34 -10.57
C PRO A 27 -1.18 -2.22 -11.98
N GLN A 28 -0.79 -1.17 -12.70
CA GLN A 28 -1.21 -0.92 -14.08
C GLN A 28 0.01 -1.03 -15.01
N PRO A 29 -0.13 -1.60 -16.22
CA PRO A 29 0.96 -1.63 -17.18
C PRO A 29 1.27 -0.22 -17.67
N VAL A 30 2.52 0.21 -17.55
CA VAL A 30 2.93 1.57 -17.97
C VAL A 30 3.94 1.58 -19.10
N ALA A 31 4.75 0.53 -19.25
CA ALA A 31 5.76 0.44 -20.31
C ALA A 31 6.31 -0.99 -20.42
N THR A 32 7.02 -1.25 -21.51
CA THR A 32 7.97 -2.36 -21.61
C THR A 32 9.39 -1.81 -21.43
N TRP A 33 10.15 -2.39 -20.51
CA TRP A 33 11.57 -2.05 -20.31
C TRP A 33 12.40 -3.29 -20.60
N ASN A 34 13.31 -3.21 -21.57
CA ASN A 34 14.13 -4.34 -22.02
C ASN A 34 13.29 -5.59 -22.42
N GLY A 35 12.12 -5.39 -23.03
CA GLY A 35 11.22 -6.49 -23.44
C GLY A 35 10.35 -7.08 -22.32
N GLU A 36 10.56 -6.69 -21.06
CA GLU A 36 9.71 -7.09 -19.94
C GLU A 36 8.60 -6.07 -19.69
N LYS A 37 7.39 -6.55 -19.38
CA LYS A 37 6.25 -5.72 -18.99
C LYS A 37 6.52 -5.13 -17.60
N ILE A 38 6.53 -3.81 -17.49
CA ILE A 38 6.61 -3.09 -16.23
C ILE A 38 5.23 -2.62 -15.81
N MET A 39 4.87 -2.97 -14.58
CA MET A 39 3.69 -2.50 -13.89
C MET A 39 4.08 -1.32 -13.01
N SER A 40 3.27 -0.26 -12.98
CA SER A 40 3.41 0.85 -12.04
C SER A 40 2.26 0.80 -11.05
N ALA A 41 2.58 1.07 -9.80
CA ALA A 41 1.59 1.28 -8.77
C ALA A 41 2.01 2.45 -7.89
N THR A 42 1.02 3.11 -7.32
CA THR A 42 1.21 4.25 -6.44
C THR A 42 0.68 3.94 -5.06
N CYS A 43 1.43 4.35 -4.06
CA CYS A 43 1.03 4.29 -2.67
C CYS A 43 0.94 5.69 -2.10
N THR A 44 -0.10 5.95 -1.33
CA THR A 44 -0.20 7.19 -0.57
C THR A 44 -0.09 6.90 0.92
N ASN A 45 0.62 7.78 1.62
CA ASN A 45 0.56 7.81 3.07
C ASN A 45 -0.84 8.21 3.54
N SER A 46 -1.35 7.43 4.52
CA SER A 46 -2.44 7.83 5.40
C SER A 46 -1.86 8.23 6.77
N ILE A 47 -2.65 8.91 7.59
CA ILE A 47 -2.29 9.60 8.86
C ILE A 47 -1.44 8.74 9.82
N ILE A 48 -1.52 7.42 9.70
CA ILE A 48 -0.72 6.44 10.44
C ILE A 48 0.36 5.94 9.47
N THR A 49 1.36 6.78 9.23
CA THR A 49 2.54 6.61 8.37
C THR A 49 2.79 5.18 7.84
N PRO A 50 2.34 4.84 6.63
CA PRO A 50 2.99 3.75 5.91
C PRO A 50 4.38 4.22 5.51
N THR A 51 5.38 3.38 5.80
CA THR A 51 6.74 3.58 5.31
C THR A 51 6.82 3.14 3.84
N GLU A 52 7.82 3.63 3.10
CA GLU A 52 8.15 3.10 1.76
C GLU A 52 8.17 1.56 1.78
N ARG A 53 8.73 0.95 2.83
CA ARG A 53 8.76 -0.50 3.04
C ARG A 53 7.36 -1.11 3.10
N SER A 54 6.42 -0.50 3.82
CA SER A 54 5.03 -0.99 3.90
C SER A 54 4.32 -0.90 2.55
N CYS A 55 4.57 0.16 1.78
CA CYS A 55 4.06 0.28 0.41
C CYS A 55 4.60 -0.85 -0.49
N LYS A 56 5.92 -1.03 -0.51
CA LYS A 56 6.58 -2.08 -1.29
C LYS A 56 6.00 -3.46 -0.98
N LYS A 57 5.85 -3.78 0.31
CA LYS A 57 5.26 -5.05 0.75
C LYS A 57 3.82 -5.22 0.25
N ALA A 58 2.95 -4.23 0.49
CA ALA A 58 1.55 -4.31 0.09
C ALA A 58 1.36 -4.39 -1.43
N LEU A 59 2.27 -3.82 -2.21
CA LEU A 59 2.28 -3.94 -3.66
C LEU A 59 2.73 -5.31 -4.14
N LEU A 60 3.79 -5.87 -3.56
CA LEU A 60 4.26 -7.21 -3.91
C LEU A 60 3.25 -8.30 -3.55
N GLU A 61 2.46 -8.12 -2.48
CA GLU A 61 1.36 -9.02 -2.11
C GLU A 61 0.23 -9.07 -3.14
N LYS A 62 0.08 -8.04 -3.99
CA LYS A 62 -0.88 -8.02 -5.10
C LYS A 62 -0.36 -8.69 -6.38
N CYS A 63 0.95 -8.93 -6.46
CA CYS A 63 1.61 -9.51 -7.63
C CYS A 63 1.83 -11.01 -7.46
N ARG A 64 2.21 -11.69 -8.55
CA ARG A 64 2.58 -13.10 -8.50
C ARG A 64 3.91 -13.28 -7.75
N PRO A 65 4.14 -14.44 -7.09
CA PRO A 65 5.45 -14.78 -6.55
C PRO A 65 6.53 -14.68 -7.62
N GLY A 66 7.64 -14.00 -7.32
CA GLY A 66 8.70 -13.67 -8.29
C GLY A 66 8.65 -12.23 -8.83
N ALA A 67 7.63 -11.45 -8.46
CA ALA A 67 7.61 -10.02 -8.71
C ALA A 67 8.77 -9.30 -8.00
N THR A 68 9.42 -8.37 -8.71
CA THR A 68 10.55 -7.60 -8.18
C THR A 68 10.36 -6.12 -8.44
N ILE A 69 10.89 -5.29 -7.55
CA ILE A 69 10.81 -3.84 -7.67
C ILE A 69 11.97 -3.37 -8.55
N ALA A 70 11.64 -2.79 -9.70
CA ALA A 70 12.62 -2.25 -10.63
C ALA A 70 13.05 -0.83 -10.24
N ASN A 71 12.12 -0.02 -9.76
CA ASN A 71 12.40 1.36 -9.34
C ASN A 71 11.35 1.85 -8.35
N VAL A 72 11.73 2.81 -7.50
CA VAL A 72 10.81 3.56 -6.65
C VAL A 72 11.13 5.04 -6.76
N SER A 73 10.11 5.84 -7.01
CA SER A 73 10.16 7.29 -6.96
C SER A 73 9.30 7.78 -5.80
N GLU A 74 9.81 8.73 -5.04
CA GLU A 74 9.08 9.39 -3.96
C GLU A 74 8.77 10.83 -4.36
N THR A 75 7.52 11.24 -4.16
CA THR A 75 7.10 12.62 -4.27
C THR A 75 6.31 13.00 -3.02
N SER A 76 6.35 14.26 -2.64
CA SER A 76 5.59 14.78 -1.49
C SER A 76 4.77 15.99 -1.89
N ARG A 77 3.55 16.10 -1.34
CA ARG A 77 2.71 17.29 -1.48
C ARG A 77 2.09 17.67 -0.15
N GLN A 78 1.88 18.96 0.08
CA GLN A 78 1.09 19.42 1.22
C GLN A 78 -0.40 19.20 0.94
N VAL A 79 -1.10 18.66 1.93
CA VAL A 79 -2.56 18.49 1.89
C VAL A 79 -3.17 19.03 3.16
N TYR A 80 -4.26 19.78 3.03
CA TYR A 80 -5.03 20.23 4.17
C TYR A 80 -5.89 19.08 4.71
N ARG A 81 -5.74 18.75 5.99
CA ARG A 81 -6.60 17.83 6.73
C ARG A 81 -6.89 18.45 8.09
N HIS A 82 -8.15 18.84 8.31
CA HIS A 82 -8.57 19.51 9.53
C HIS A 82 -8.02 18.78 10.79
N PRO A 83 -7.37 19.51 11.72
CA PRO A 83 -7.28 20.96 11.81
C PRO A 83 -6.06 21.62 11.16
N GLY A 84 -5.24 20.92 10.36
CA GLY A 84 -3.96 21.47 9.89
C GLY A 84 -3.52 21.03 8.49
N TRP A 85 -2.33 21.49 8.11
CA TRP A 85 -1.63 21.00 6.93
C TRP A 85 -0.77 19.80 7.30
N THR A 86 -0.76 18.79 6.44
CA THR A 86 0.11 17.62 6.59
C THR A 86 0.83 17.34 5.27
N THR A 87 2.04 16.81 5.37
CA THR A 87 2.76 16.31 4.20
C THR A 87 2.21 14.94 3.84
N GLN A 88 1.75 14.79 2.61
CA GLN A 88 1.40 13.51 2.03
C GLN A 88 2.55 13.04 1.14
N TYR A 89 3.10 11.88 1.49
CA TYR A 89 4.06 11.17 0.66
C TYR A 89 3.34 10.26 -0.33
N ILE A 90 3.84 10.25 -1.56
CA ILE A 90 3.36 9.46 -2.68
C ILE A 90 4.56 8.68 -3.23
N TRP A 91 4.51 7.37 -3.12
CA TRP A 91 5.52 6.49 -3.71
C TRP A 91 5.00 5.88 -4.99
N THR A 92 5.71 6.08 -6.09
CA THR A 92 5.47 5.42 -7.36
C THR A 92 6.46 4.29 -7.51
N VAL A 93 5.97 3.06 -7.56
CA VAL A 93 6.77 1.84 -7.59
C VAL A 93 6.60 1.18 -8.95
N LEU A 94 7.72 0.92 -9.61
CA LEU A 94 7.79 0.12 -10.83
C LEU A 94 8.11 -1.32 -10.45
N ILE A 95 7.28 -2.25 -10.89
CA ILE A 95 7.30 -3.67 -10.55
C ILE A 95 7.46 -4.47 -11.83
N LYS A 96 8.42 -5.38 -11.84
CA LYS A 96 8.61 -6.42 -12.86
C LYS A 96 7.97 -7.71 -12.43
N ASN A 97 7.55 -8.53 -13.40
CA ASN A 97 6.95 -9.84 -13.17
C ASN A 97 5.70 -9.80 -12.27
N CYS A 98 4.99 -8.68 -12.35
CA CYS A 98 3.61 -8.51 -11.95
C CYS A 98 2.76 -8.54 -13.25
#